data_AF-A0A382BKI3-F1
#
_entry.id   AF-A0A382BKI3-F1
#
_cell.length_a   1.000
_cell.length_b   1.000
_cell.length_c   1.000
_cell.angle_alpha   90.00
_cell.angle_beta   90.00
_cell.angle_gamma   90.00
#
_symmetry.space_group_name_H-M   'P 1'
#
loop_
_entity.id
_entity.type
_entity.pdbx_description
1 polymer ?
#
loop_
_entity_poly.entity_id
_entity_poly.type
_entity_poly.pdbx_seq_one_letter_code
_entity_poly.pdbx_strand_id
1 'polypeptide(L)'
;MRRTIVAQFILVLIFFSGCTPREDAFSLTTKNFDMWKNYITPTQNELAWTRIPWLSSFSEGLTQANAQQKPVLLWVMNGHPLGCT
;
A
#
# COMPACT_ATOMS: atom_id res chain seq x y z
N MET A 1 29.67 -25.79 46.11
CA MET A 1 30.15 -24.43 45.74
C MET A 1 30.28 -24.19 44.24
N ARG A 2 30.93 -25.07 43.46
CA ARG A 2 31.24 -24.82 42.03
C ARG A 2 30.04 -24.84 41.07
N ARG A 3 28.96 -25.55 41.40
CA ARG A 3 27.72 -25.66 40.60
C ARG A 3 26.82 -24.43 40.70
N THR A 4 26.78 -23.78 41.87
CA THR A 4 25.93 -22.60 42.14
C THR A 4 26.43 -21.37 41.38
N ILE A 5 27.75 -21.21 41.24
CA ILE A 5 28.38 -20.10 40.50
C ILE A 5 28.02 -20.17 39.00
N VAL A 6 28.08 -21.36 38.40
CA VAL A 6 27.73 -21.56 36.98
C VAL A 6 26.26 -21.25 36.71
N ALA A 7 25.36 -21.68 37.60
CA ALA A 7 23.93 -21.37 37.49
C ALA A 7 23.65 -19.86 37.61
N GLN A 8 24.39 -19.15 38.45
CA GLN A 8 24.27 -17.70 38.63
C GLN A 8 24.78 -16.92 37.41
N PHE A 9 25.84 -17.38 36.75
CA PHE A 9 26.32 -16.80 35.49
C PHE A 9 25.34 -17.03 34.32
N ILE A 10 24.72 -18.21 34.25
CA ILE A 10 23.72 -18.53 33.21
C ILE A 10 22.46 -17.64 33.37
N LEU A 11 22.03 -17.37 34.61
CA LEU A 11 20.87 -16.51 34.86
C LEU A 11 21.12 -15.04 34.47
N VAL A 12 22.35 -14.54 34.66
CA VAL A 12 22.75 -13.18 34.25
C VAL A 12 22.80 -13.02 32.73
N LEU A 13 23.25 -14.03 31.98
CA LEU A 13 23.31 -14.02 30.52
C LEU A 13 21.91 -13.98 29.85
N ILE A 14 20.91 -14.61 30.47
CA ILE A 14 19.53 -14.60 29.98
C ILE A 14 18.87 -13.23 30.17
N PHE A 15 19.22 -12.51 31.25
CA PHE A 15 18.67 -11.17 31.52
C PHE A 15 19.13 -10.09 30.52
N PHE A 16 20.33 -10.21 29.95
CA PHE A 16 20.84 -9.22 28.98
C PHE A 16 20.35 -9.43 27.54
N SER A 17 19.69 -10.55 27.24
CA SER A 17 19.22 -10.86 25.88
C SER A 17 17.79 -10.39 25.59
N GLY A 18 17.10 -9.76 26.56
CA GLY A 18 15.69 -9.37 26.43
C GLY A 18 15.41 -8.03 25.71
N CYS A 19 16.44 -7.31 25.28
CA CYS A 19 16.30 -6.04 24.56
C CYS A 19 16.93 -6.16 23.16
N THR A 20 16.29 -6.92 22.28
CA THR A 20 16.47 -6.68 20.83
C THR A 20 15.77 -5.37 20.49
N PRO A 21 16.48 -4.37 19.93
CA PRO A 21 15.82 -3.19 19.37
C PRO A 21 14.75 -3.67 18.40
N ARG A 22 13.51 -3.21 18.59
CA ARG A 22 12.45 -3.42 17.60
C ARG A 22 12.98 -2.90 16.27
N GLU A 23 12.95 -3.71 15.21
CA GLU A 23 13.25 -3.21 13.86
C GLU A 23 12.50 -1.90 13.66
N ASP A 24 13.26 -0.84 13.39
CA ASP A 24 12.75 0.52 13.35
C ASP A 24 11.52 0.57 12.42
N ALA A 25 10.44 1.19 12.91
CA ALA A 25 9.30 1.48 12.07
C ALA A 25 9.78 2.21 10.81
N PHE A 26 9.26 1.82 9.65
CA PHE A 26 9.63 2.42 8.38
C PHE A 26 9.64 3.96 8.48
N SER A 27 10.76 4.57 8.10
CA SER A 27 10.91 6.02 8.06
C SER A 27 11.26 6.47 6.65
N LEU A 28 10.48 7.43 6.15
CA LEU A 28 10.81 8.16 4.93
C LEU A 28 11.93 9.15 5.25
N THR A 29 13.09 8.93 4.65
CA THR A 29 14.30 9.74 4.84
C THR A 29 14.71 10.35 3.52
N THR A 30 15.55 11.40 3.53
CA THR A 30 16.11 11.97 2.30
C THR A 30 16.83 10.93 1.44
N LYS A 31 17.42 9.89 2.05
CA LYS A 31 18.14 8.83 1.34
C LYS A 31 17.24 7.88 0.56
N ASN A 32 16.03 7.59 1.06
CA ASN A 32 15.10 6.64 0.44
C ASN A 32 13.91 7.32 -0.27
N PHE A 33 13.80 8.64 -0.16
CA PHE A 33 12.69 9.41 -0.73
C PHE A 33 12.54 9.20 -2.24
N ASP A 34 13.60 9.44 -3.02
CA ASP A 34 13.51 9.34 -4.48
C ASP A 34 13.21 7.92 -4.95
N MET A 35 13.78 6.92 -4.28
CA MET A 35 13.49 5.51 -4.59
C MET A 35 12.02 5.21 -4.41
N TRP A 36 11.44 5.55 -3.24
CA TRP A 36 10.03 5.31 -2.97
C TRP A 36 9.11 6.14 -3.85
N LYS A 37 9.40 7.43 -4.03
CA LYS A 37 8.64 8.32 -4.92
C LYS A 37 8.57 7.73 -6.32
N ASN A 38 9.69 7.30 -6.89
CA ASN A 38 9.73 6.73 -8.23
C ASN A 38 9.00 5.39 -8.28
N TYR A 39 9.13 4.56 -7.24
CA TYR A 39 8.46 3.26 -7.16
C TYR A 39 6.93 3.37 -7.09
N ILE A 40 6.39 4.33 -6.33
CA ILE A 40 4.94 4.49 -6.13
C ILE A 40 4.28 5.38 -7.20
N THR A 41 5.08 6.12 -7.99
CA THR A 41 4.52 6.95 -9.05
C THR A 41 4.05 6.03 -10.17
N PRO A 42 2.75 6.04 -10.51
CA PRO A 42 2.22 5.15 -11.52
C PRO A 42 2.82 5.48 -12.89
N THR A 43 3.14 4.44 -13.64
CA THR A 43 3.58 4.56 -15.03
C THR A 43 2.41 4.96 -15.95
N GLN A 44 2.73 5.43 -17.15
CA GLN A 44 1.70 5.75 -18.15
C GLN A 44 0.89 4.52 -18.60
N ASN A 45 1.48 3.33 -18.51
CA ASN A 45 0.79 2.08 -18.81
C ASN A 45 -0.22 1.74 -17.70
N GLU A 46 0.14 1.93 -16.43
CA GLU A 46 -0.79 1.77 -15.30
C GLU A 46 -1.91 2.81 -15.33
N LEU A 47 -1.65 4.01 -15.87
CA LEU A 47 -2.64 5.06 -16.10
C LEU A 47 -3.42 4.92 -17.42
N ALA A 48 -3.29 3.80 -18.15
CA ALA A 48 -3.94 3.64 -19.45
C ALA A 48 -5.47 3.81 -19.40
N TRP A 49 -6.10 3.47 -18.28
CA TRP A 49 -7.53 3.65 -18.08
C TRP A 49 -7.96 5.12 -18.18
N THR A 50 -7.09 6.08 -17.84
CA THR A 50 -7.39 7.53 -17.94
C THR A 50 -7.53 8.03 -19.38
N ARG A 51 -7.01 7.28 -20.36
CA ARG A 51 -7.05 7.65 -21.79
C ARG A 51 -8.39 7.32 -22.44
N ILE A 52 -9.24 6.53 -21.79
CA ILE A 52 -10.58 6.23 -22.27
C ILE A 52 -11.46 7.47 -22.02
N PRO A 53 -12.22 7.94 -23.02
CA PRO A 53 -13.12 9.08 -22.86
C PRO A 53 -14.37 8.67 -22.07
N TRP A 54 -14.21 8.42 -20.77
CA TRP A 54 -15.29 8.00 -19.89
C TRP A 54 -16.41 9.04 -19.85
N LEU A 55 -17.65 8.56 -19.97
CA LEU A 55 -18.82 9.36 -19.65
C LEU A 55 -19.08 9.28 -18.15
N SER A 56 -19.23 10.43 -17.50
CA SER A 56 -19.54 10.51 -16.06
C SER A 56 -21.03 10.37 -15.76
N SER A 57 -21.89 10.45 -16.79
CA SER A 57 -23.33 10.25 -16.68
C SER A 57 -23.73 8.87 -17.21
N PHE A 58 -24.40 8.08 -16.36
CA PHE A 58 -24.90 6.76 -16.73
C PHE A 58 -25.95 6.83 -17.86
N SER A 59 -26.84 7.82 -17.83
CA SER A 59 -27.90 7.98 -18.85
C SER A 59 -27.35 8.38 -20.21
N GLU A 60 -26.31 9.22 -20.25
CA GLU A 60 -25.60 9.56 -21.48
C GLU A 60 -24.91 8.34 -22.06
N GLY A 61 -24.27 7.53 -21.22
CA GLY A 61 -23.66 6.26 -21.62
C GLY A 61 -24.64 5.30 -22.28
N LEU A 62 -25.83 5.11 -21.69
CA LEU A 62 -26.89 4.28 -22.27
C LEU A 62 -27.36 4.82 -23.63
N THR A 63 -27.57 6.13 -23.73
CA THR A 63 -28.03 6.79 -24.96
C THR A 63 -27.01 6.60 -26.09
N GLN A 64 -25.73 6.84 -25.81
CA GLN A 64 -24.65 6.70 -26.79
C GLN A 64 -24.46 5.25 -27.22
N ALA A 65 -24.47 4.31 -26.28
CA ALA A 65 -24.32 2.89 -26.56
C ALA A 65 -25.46 2.36 -27.44
N ASN A 66 -26.70 2.77 -27.16
CA ASN A 66 -27.85 2.44 -27.99
C ASN A 66 -27.73 3.04 -29.40
N ALA A 67 -27.36 4.32 -29.53
CA ALA A 67 -27.16 4.97 -30.83
C ALA A 67 -26.06 4.29 -31.67
N GLN A 68 -25.01 3.78 -31.03
CA GLN A 68 -23.90 3.09 -31.70
C GLN A 68 -24.09 1.57 -31.82
N GLN A 69 -25.17 1.00 -31.29
CA GLN A 69 -25.40 -0.45 -31.21
C GLN A 69 -24.20 -1.20 -30.58
N LYS A 70 -23.67 -0.66 -29.48
CA LYS A 70 -22.54 -1.24 -28.73
C LYS A 70 -22.94 -1.58 -27.29
N PRO A 71 -22.30 -2.58 -26.66
CA PRO A 71 -22.50 -2.84 -25.24
C PRO A 71 -21.97 -1.70 -24.37
N VAL A 72 -22.52 -1.55 -23.17
CA VAL A 72 -22.04 -0.61 -22.15
C VAL A 72 -21.03 -1.30 -21.25
N LEU A 73 -19.85 -0.68 -21.09
CA LEU A 73 -18.94 -0.96 -19.98
C LEU A 73 -19.25 0.03 -18.85
N LEU A 74 -19.79 -0.46 -17.74
CA LEU A 74 -20.01 0.34 -16.55
C LEU A 74 -18.85 0.11 -15.56
N TRP A 75 -18.07 1.17 -15.32
CA TRP A 75 -17.03 1.17 -14.29
C TRP A 75 -17.51 1.95 -13.06
N VAL A 76 -17.75 1.25 -11.97
CA VAL A 76 -18.18 1.84 -10.70
C VAL A 76 -17.21 1.41 -9.61
N MET A 77 -16.76 2.37 -8.81
CA MET A 77 -15.99 2.09 -7.60
C MET A 77 -16.93 2.22 -6.40
N ASN A 78 -16.90 1.24 -5.50
CA ASN A 78 -17.62 1.33 -4.24
C ASN A 78 -16.84 2.24 -3.28
N GLY A 79 -17.45 3.33 -2.79
CA GLY A 79 -16.90 4.20 -1.74
C GLY A 79 -16.99 5.70 -2.06
N HIS A 80 -16.84 6.56 -1.04
CA HIS A 80 -16.65 8.00 -1.26
C HIS A 80 -15.41 8.20 -2.16
N PRO A 81 -15.50 8.91 -3.29
CA PRO A 81 -14.40 9.07 -4.25
C PRO A 81 -13.14 9.76 -3.69
N LEU A 82 -13.19 10.28 -2.46
CA LEU A 82 -12.07 10.85 -1.72
C LEU A 82 -11.59 9.98 -0.54
N GLY A 83 -12.14 8.78 -0.36
CA GLY A 83 -11.79 7.90 0.77
C GLY A 83 -12.23 8.41 2.15
N CYS A 84 -13.15 9.38 2.22
CA CYS A 84 -13.67 9.89 3.48
C CYS A 84 -14.76 8.96 4.03
N THR A 85 -14.38 8.03 4.90
CA THR A 85 -15.28 7.40 5.88
C THR A 85 -14.68 7.54 7.26
#